data_AF-A0A6C0CJ76-F1
#
_entry.id   AF-A0A6C0CJ76-F1
#
_cell.length_a   1.000
_cell.length_b   1.000
_cell.length_c   1.000
_cell.angle_alpha   90.00
_cell.angle_beta   90.00
_cell.angle_gamma   90.00
#
_symmetry.space_group_name_H-M   'P 1'
#
loop_
_entity.id
_entity.type
_entity.pdbx_description
1 polymer ?
#
loop_
_entity_poly.entity_id
_entity_poly.type
_entity_poly.pdbx_seq_one_letter_code
_entity_poly.pdbx_strand_id
1 'polypeptide(L)'
;MALHPLAKILPQVLVNEIFSYDPQHREYMRDVMNDLLFAHHKWNMDPVFDELIEQECDNEYCSEIITRYSDESESVIILNNLYHFCCENCAGEGEWSIRYDYRKSMRRRA
;
A
#
# COMPACT_ATOMS: atom_id res chain seq x y z
N MET A 1 -16.33 9.17 -36.36
CA MET A 1 -15.98 7.90 -35.69
C MET A 1 -14.53 7.58 -36.02
N ALA A 2 -13.68 7.43 -35.01
CA ALA A 2 -12.28 7.09 -35.25
C ALA A 2 -12.20 5.64 -35.77
N LEU A 3 -11.53 5.44 -36.91
CA LEU A 3 -11.33 4.12 -37.49
C LEU A 3 -10.35 3.32 -36.63
N HIS A 4 -10.71 2.07 -36.32
CA HIS A 4 -9.88 1.14 -35.54
C HIS A 4 -8.48 1.04 -36.19
N PRO A 5 -7.38 0.97 -35.43
CA PRO A 5 -6.02 0.94 -35.99
C PRO A 5 -5.80 -0.15 -37.06
N LEU A 6 -6.51 -1.27 -36.95
CA LEU A 6 -6.50 -2.36 -37.96
C LEU A 6 -7.00 -1.93 -39.34
N ALA A 7 -7.86 -0.91 -39.44
CA ALA A 7 -8.33 -0.36 -40.71
C ALA A 7 -7.24 0.37 -41.51
N LYS A 8 -6.07 0.61 -40.90
CA LYS A 8 -4.88 1.11 -41.61
C LYS A 8 -4.12 0.02 -42.36
N ILE A 9 -4.38 -1.26 -42.04
CA ILE A 9 -3.60 -2.42 -42.51
C ILE A 9 -4.49 -3.39 -43.30
N LEU A 10 -5.78 -3.49 -42.94
CA LEU A 10 -6.73 -4.41 -43.54
C LEU A 10 -7.91 -3.66 -44.19
N PRO A 11 -8.46 -4.18 -45.31
CA PRO A 11 -9.71 -3.70 -45.87
C PRO A 11 -10.84 -3.71 -44.84
N GLN A 12 -11.68 -2.67 -44.86
CA GLN A 12 -12.75 -2.46 -43.88
C GLN A 12 -13.72 -3.65 -43.76
N VAL A 13 -13.95 -4.39 -44.86
CA VAL A 13 -14.82 -5.58 -44.87
C VAL A 13 -14.27 -6.67 -43.94
N LEU A 14 -12.96 -6.94 -44.02
CA LEU A 14 -12.31 -7.94 -43.16
C LEU A 14 -12.24 -7.47 -41.71
N VAL A 15 -12.03 -6.17 -41.49
CA VAL A 15 -12.11 -5.57 -40.14
C VAL A 15 -13.50 -5.79 -39.55
N ASN A 16 -14.56 -5.50 -40.30
CA ASN A 16 -15.93 -5.71 -39.86
C ASN A 16 -16.25 -7.17 -39.58
N GLU A 17 -15.68 -8.10 -40.34
CA GLU A 17 -15.90 -9.54 -40.15
C GLU A 17 -15.14 -10.10 -38.93
N ILE A 18 -13.92 -9.65 -38.69
CA ILE A 18 -13.20 -9.93 -37.43
C ILE A 18 -13.99 -9.40 -36.23
N PHE A 19 -14.54 -8.18 -36.36
CA PHE A 19 -15.38 -7.58 -35.33
C PHE A 19 -16.83 -8.08 -35.31
N SER A 20 -17.27 -8.94 -36.25
CA SER A 20 -18.57 -9.60 -36.17
C SER A 20 -18.47 -10.98 -35.53
N TYR A 21 -17.28 -11.58 -35.53
CA TYR A 21 -17.04 -12.88 -34.90
C TYR A 21 -17.18 -12.81 -33.38
N ASP A 22 -18.08 -13.63 -32.82
CA ASP A 22 -18.39 -13.82 -31.40
C ASP A 22 -18.22 -12.57 -30.49
N PRO A 23 -19.20 -11.64 -30.54
CA PRO A 23 -19.18 -10.45 -29.69
C PRO A 23 -19.12 -10.78 -28.20
N GLN A 24 -19.76 -11.87 -27.78
CA GLN A 24 -19.84 -12.27 -26.38
C GLN A 24 -18.47 -12.71 -25.85
N HIS A 25 -17.70 -13.46 -26.65
CA HIS A 25 -16.32 -13.81 -26.30
C HIS A 25 -15.43 -12.58 -26.09
N ARG A 26 -15.61 -11.51 -26.89
CA ARG A 26 -14.84 -10.26 -26.70
C ARG A 26 -15.21 -9.53 -25.42
N GLU A 27 -16.48 -9.53 -25.04
CA GLU A 27 -16.91 -8.94 -23.77
C GLU A 27 -16.29 -9.71 -22.60
N TYR A 28 -16.35 -11.04 -22.64
CA TYR A 28 -15.70 -11.87 -21.62
C TYR A 28 -14.18 -11.66 -21.55
N MET A 29 -13.50 -11.53 -22.69
CA MET A 29 -12.06 -11.23 -22.71
C MET A 29 -11.73 -9.85 -22.11
N ARG A 30 -12.59 -8.85 -22.35
CA ARG A 30 -12.44 -7.51 -21.73
C ARG A 30 -12.60 -7.60 -20.21
N ASP A 31 -13.58 -8.34 -19.73
CA ASP A 31 -13.84 -8.49 -18.29
C ASP A 31 -12.67 -9.22 -17.61
N VAL A 32 -12.19 -10.31 -18.20
CA VAL A 32 -10.98 -11.03 -17.72
C VAL A 32 -9.76 -10.12 -17.72
N MET A 33 -9.56 -9.31 -18.75
CA MET A 33 -8.42 -8.39 -18.81
C MET A 33 -8.51 -7.29 -17.73
N ASN A 34 -9.71 -6.76 -17.47
CA ASN A 34 -9.93 -5.82 -16.38
C ASN A 34 -9.63 -6.47 -15.03
N ASP A 35 -10.10 -7.68 -14.78
CA ASP A 35 -9.84 -8.41 -13.54
C ASP A 35 -8.34 -8.65 -13.32
N LEU A 36 -7.61 -9.02 -14.37
CA LEU A 36 -6.16 -9.18 -14.32
C LEU A 36 -5.44 -7.87 -14.04
N LEU A 37 -5.87 -6.77 -14.64
CA LEU A 37 -5.31 -5.43 -14.38
C LEU A 37 -5.60 -4.96 -12.96
N PHE A 38 -6.83 -5.17 -12.44
CA PHE A 38 -7.20 -4.84 -11.07
C PHE A 38 -6.44 -5.69 -10.06
N ALA A 39 -6.29 -6.99 -10.31
CA ALA A 39 -5.46 -7.85 -9.48
C ALA A 39 -4.02 -7.33 -9.49
N HIS A 40 -3.40 -7.17 -10.65
CA HIS A 40 -2.03 -6.67 -10.74
C HIS A 40 -1.84 -5.29 -10.07
N HIS A 41 -2.80 -4.37 -10.23
CA HIS A 41 -2.79 -3.08 -9.55
C HIS A 41 -2.89 -3.21 -8.04
N LYS A 42 -3.78 -4.09 -7.53
CA LYS A 42 -3.91 -4.35 -6.09
C LYS A 42 -2.58 -4.81 -5.48
N TRP A 43 -1.93 -5.80 -6.10
CA TRP A 43 -0.67 -6.35 -5.60
C TRP A 43 0.50 -5.36 -5.68
N ASN A 44 0.50 -4.45 -6.67
CA ASN A 44 1.53 -3.43 -6.79
C ASN A 44 1.28 -2.19 -5.93
N MET A 45 0.06 -2.03 -5.38
CA MET A 45 -0.27 -0.92 -4.49
C MET A 45 -0.12 -1.26 -3.01
N ASP A 46 0.10 -2.53 -2.65
CA ASP A 46 0.38 -2.93 -1.26
C ASP A 46 1.47 -2.06 -0.59
N PRO A 47 2.63 -1.78 -1.23
CA PRO A 47 3.66 -0.91 -0.64
C PRO A 47 3.19 0.55 -0.46
N VAL A 48 2.36 1.05 -1.38
CA VAL A 48 1.79 2.41 -1.33
C VAL A 48 0.77 2.51 -0.20
N PHE A 49 0.00 1.45 0.06
CA PHE A 49 -0.92 1.41 1.19
C PHE A 49 -0.19 1.31 2.53
N ASP A 50 0.94 0.59 2.59
CA ASP A 50 1.78 0.52 3.79
C ASP A 50 2.39 1.88 4.16
N GLU A 51 2.84 2.66 3.16
CA GLU A 51 3.32 4.04 3.33
C GLU A 51 2.23 5.01 3.78
N LEU A 52 0.96 4.65 3.69
CA LEU A 52 -0.18 5.48 4.12
C LEU A 52 -0.78 5.03 5.45
N ILE A 53 -0.16 4.08 6.15
CA ILE A 53 -0.64 3.64 7.47
C ILE A 53 -0.43 4.76 8.48
N GLU A 54 -1.55 5.38 8.86
CA GLU A 54 -1.65 6.30 9.98
C GLU A 54 -1.74 5.55 11.31
N GLN A 55 -1.03 6.03 12.31
CA GLN A 55 -1.14 5.57 13.69
C GLN A 55 -0.78 6.69 14.67
N GLU A 56 -1.08 6.51 15.95
CA GLU A 56 -0.59 7.42 16.99
C GLU A 56 0.91 7.21 17.26
N CYS A 57 1.59 8.27 17.67
CA CYS A 57 2.98 8.24 18.14
C CYS A 57 3.13 7.24 19.29
N ASP A 58 4.17 6.40 19.25
CA ASP A 58 4.41 5.37 20.27
C ASP A 58 4.89 5.92 21.63
N ASN A 59 5.13 7.24 21.74
CA ASN A 59 5.35 7.89 23.03
C ASN A 59 4.00 8.07 23.75
N GLU A 60 3.83 7.43 24.91
CA GLU A 60 2.59 7.45 25.70
C GLU A 60 2.10 8.85 26.11
N TYR A 61 2.99 9.85 26.09
CA TYR A 61 2.66 11.26 26.40
C TYR A 61 2.39 12.11 25.16
N CYS A 62 2.44 11.50 23.97
CA CYS A 62 2.16 12.12 22.68
C CYS A 62 0.89 11.49 22.09
N SER A 63 0.02 12.31 21.50
CA SER A 63 -1.21 11.85 20.84
C SER A 63 -1.25 12.26 19.36
N GLU A 64 -0.08 12.54 18.80
CA GLU A 64 0.06 12.97 17.41
C GLU A 64 -0.12 11.77 16.48
N ILE A 65 -0.91 11.96 15.42
CA ILE A 65 -1.10 10.95 14.38
C ILE A 65 0.01 11.11 13.36
N ILE A 66 0.72 10.01 13.11
CA ILE A 66 1.86 9.92 12.21
C ILE A 66 1.62 8.87 11.13
N THR A 67 2.28 9.06 10.01
CA THR A 67 2.37 8.05 8.96
C THR A 67 3.63 7.22 9.19
N ARG A 68 3.52 5.88 9.30
CA ARG A 68 4.62 4.99 9.75
C ARG A 68 5.94 5.12 9.00
N TYR A 69 5.88 5.43 7.72
CA TYR A 69 7.04 5.47 6.83
C TYR A 69 7.20 6.85 6.17
N SER A 70 6.69 7.92 6.80
CA SER A 70 6.97 9.26 6.32
C SER A 70 8.37 9.72 6.75
N ASP A 71 8.98 10.59 5.96
CA ASP A 71 10.24 11.27 6.26
C ASP A 71 10.17 12.15 7.52
N GLU A 72 8.96 12.45 8.00
CA GLU A 72 8.71 13.25 9.20
C GLU A 72 8.61 12.38 10.46
N SER A 73 8.59 11.05 10.33
CA SER A 73 8.50 10.10 11.43
C SER A 73 9.84 9.42 11.72
N GLU A 74 10.10 9.16 13.00
CA GLU A 74 11.29 8.45 13.46
C GLU A 74 10.93 7.01 13.80
N SER A 75 11.61 6.04 13.19
CA SER A 75 11.37 4.61 13.42
C SER A 75 12.53 3.97 14.17
N VAL A 76 12.28 3.42 15.36
CA VAL A 76 13.31 2.85 16.24
C VAL A 76 12.95 1.44 16.68
N ILE A 77 13.93 0.53 16.66
CA ILE A 77 13.76 -0.83 17.17
C ILE A 77 14.12 -0.86 18.67
N ILE A 78 13.16 -1.17 19.52
CA ILE A 78 13.32 -1.25 20.97
C ILE A 78 12.87 -2.64 21.42
N LEU A 79 13.75 -3.40 22.09
CA LEU A 79 13.45 -4.75 22.61
C LEU A 79 12.87 -5.70 21.54
N ASN A 80 13.42 -5.65 20.32
CA ASN A 80 12.99 -6.42 19.13
C ASN A 80 11.60 -6.06 18.56
N ASN A 81 10.98 -4.96 19.00
CA ASN A 81 9.77 -4.42 18.39
C ASN A 81 10.09 -3.11 17.67
N LEU A 82 9.45 -2.88 16.52
CA LEU A 82 9.53 -1.62 15.79
C LEU A 82 8.51 -0.63 16.37
N TYR A 83 8.98 0.57 16.70
CA TYR A 83 8.17 1.69 17.18
C TYR A 83 8.38 2.90 16.27
N HIS A 84 7.36 3.74 16.14
CA HIS A 84 7.36 4.94 15.33
C HIS A 84 6.96 6.16 16.17
N PHE A 85 7.68 7.26 15.97
CA PHE A 85 7.54 8.49 16.73
C PHE A 85 7.39 9.70 15.80
N CYS A 86 6.71 10.75 16.25
CA CYS A 86 6.51 11.96 15.43
C CYS A 86 7.77 12.84 15.30
N CYS A 87 8.80 12.61 16.11
CA CYS A 87 10.05 13.35 16.08
C CYS A 87 11.13 12.66 16.95
N GLU A 88 12.37 13.12 16.82
CA GLU A 88 13.52 12.62 17.59
C GLU A 88 13.32 12.74 19.11
N ASN A 89 12.68 13.81 19.59
CA ASN A 89 12.42 13.97 21.02
C ASN A 89 11.47 12.89 21.55
N CYS A 90 10.39 12.62 20.81
CA CYS A 90 9.46 11.55 21.17
C CYS A 90 10.12 10.17 21.09
N ALA A 91 11.04 9.95 20.15
CA ALA A 91 11.82 8.72 20.08
C ALA A 91 12.70 8.53 21.33
N GLY A 92 13.39 9.57 21.78
CA GLY A 92 14.23 9.53 22.98
C GLY A 92 13.43 9.30 24.27
N GLU A 93 12.37 10.09 24.49
CA GLU A 93 11.50 9.95 25.66
C GLU A 93 10.74 8.62 25.67
N GLY A 94 10.18 8.23 24.51
CA GLY A 94 9.47 6.99 24.31
C GLY A 94 10.36 5.77 24.54
N GLU A 95 11.58 5.75 23.96
CA GLU A 95 12.55 4.68 24.20
C GLU A 95 12.88 4.55 25.69
N TRP A 96 13.10 5.68 26.37
CA TRP A 96 13.38 5.67 27.79
C TRP A 96 12.21 5.08 28.60
N SER A 97 10.96 5.49 28.31
CA SER A 97 9.76 5.03 29.02
C SER A 97 9.54 3.53 28.79
N ILE A 98 9.58 3.07 27.53
CA ILE A 98 9.42 1.66 27.15
C ILE A 98 10.48 0.79 27.86
N ARG A 99 11.75 1.20 27.85
CA ARG A 99 12.81 0.46 28.54
C ARG A 99 12.63 0.49 30.06
N TYR A 100 12.15 1.59 30.62
CA TYR A 100 11.87 1.71 32.05
C TYR A 100 10.77 0.72 32.48
N ASP A 101 9.66 0.69 31.75
CA ASP A 101 8.55 -0.23 32.02
C ASP A 101 8.94 -1.69 31.84
N TYR A 102 9.75 -2.01 30.82
CA TYR A 102 10.33 -3.34 30.69
C TYR A 102 11.14 -3.73 31.93
N ARG A 103 12.09 -2.89 32.37
CA ARG A 103 12.89 -3.16 33.59
C ARG A 103 12.01 -3.33 34.83
N LYS A 104 10.97 -2.51 34.97
CA LYS A 104 10.01 -2.57 36.08
C LYS A 104 9.19 -3.86 36.06
N SER A 105 8.76 -4.31 34.87
CA SER A 105 8.02 -5.56 34.70
C SER A 105 8.86 -6.79 35.09
N MET A 106 10.15 -6.78 34.77
CA MET A 106 11.09 -7.84 35.13
C MET A 106 11.27 -7.95 36.65
N ARG A 107 11.29 -6.82 37.38
CA ARG A 107 11.38 -6.81 38.85
C ARG A 107 10.14 -7.37 39.54
N ARG A 108 8.96 -7.29 38.92
CA ARG A 108 7.70 -7.83 39.47
C ARG A 108 7.55 -9.33 39.27
N ARG A 109 8.35 -9.92 38.38
CA ARG A 109 8.32 -11.35 38.05
C ARG A 109 9.37 -12.16 38.82
N ALA A 110 10.30 -11.50 39.52
CA ALA A 110 11.29 -12.10 40.40
C ALA A 110 10.78 -12.14 41.85
#